data_AF-A0A8D0FN55-F1
#
_entry.id   AF-A0A8D0FN55-F1
#
_cell.length_a   1.000
_cell.length_b   1.000
_cell.length_c   1.000
_cell.angle_alpha   90.00
_cell.angle_beta   90.00
_cell.angle_gamma   90.00
#
_symmetry.space_group_name_H-M   'P 1'
#
loop_
_entity.id
_entity.type
_entity.pdbx_description
1 polymer ?
#
loop_
_entity_poly.entity_id
_entity_poly.type
_entity_poly.pdbx_seq_one_letter_code
_entity_poly.pdbx_strand_id
1 'polypeptide(L)'
;MNRAAPRAGFGVGKEGSPPPRHRCRAAPPAPALLRTLRSAVSAYITVCEMELPNAFVLHLQKFGFSYRFLSPEFIPPRGRTDPLKFYIERKDMIQRRKVFNIPEFYVGSILAVTTANPYASEKASRFVGICIQRGGKGLGATFVLRNVIEDQGVEICYELYSPRIQAIEVLKLEKRLDDNLMYLRDALPEYSTFDVNMKPVSHLEHEEIPVNKLQVRMKPKPWSKRWERPKYNIKGIKFELPEEKMKEAQKWSKPWLEFDMLREYDTSKIEEKIWKEVNEELKK
;
A
#
# COMPACT_ATOMS: atom_id res chain seq x y z
N MET A 1 -31.31 -31.64 59.04
CA MET A 1 -31.82 -33.02 58.89
C MET A 1 -31.65 -33.43 57.44
N ASN A 2 -30.61 -34.22 57.18
CA ASN A 2 -30.18 -34.65 55.84
C ASN A 2 -31.17 -35.68 55.27
N ARG A 3 -31.64 -35.47 54.03
CA ARG A 3 -32.36 -36.50 53.26
C ARG A 3 -31.42 -37.15 52.25
N ALA A 4 -31.29 -38.46 52.43
CA ALA A 4 -30.47 -39.37 51.67
C ALA A 4 -31.03 -39.65 50.26
N ALA A 5 -30.14 -39.83 49.29
CA ALA A 5 -30.42 -40.42 47.99
C ALA A 5 -29.88 -41.87 47.96
N PRO A 6 -30.59 -42.85 47.38
CA PRO A 6 -30.11 -44.22 47.31
C PRO A 6 -29.22 -44.48 46.08
N ARG A 7 -28.19 -45.29 46.28
CA ARG A 7 -27.34 -45.95 45.28
C ARG A 7 -27.95 -47.32 44.90
N ALA A 8 -27.84 -47.69 43.62
CA ALA A 8 -27.58 -49.04 43.05
C ALA A 8 -28.14 -49.07 41.60
N GLY A 9 -27.53 -49.66 40.58
CA GLY A 9 -26.41 -50.61 40.58
C GLY A 9 -25.73 -50.67 39.22
N PHE A 10 -24.49 -51.18 39.28
CA PHE A 10 -23.56 -51.45 38.19
C PHE A 10 -23.95 -52.73 37.45
N GLY A 11 -23.93 -52.68 36.11
CA GLY A 11 -23.92 -53.85 35.24
C GLY A 11 -22.53 -54.04 34.59
N VAL A 12 -21.83 -55.09 35.02
CA VAL A 12 -20.71 -55.77 34.37
C VAL A 12 -21.29 -56.48 33.13
N GLY A 13 -20.75 -56.56 31.92
CA GLY A 13 -19.40 -56.56 31.39
C GLY A 13 -19.37 -57.68 30.32
N LYS A 14 -18.79 -57.45 29.13
CA LYS A 14 -18.22 -58.52 28.28
C LYS A 14 -17.11 -57.96 27.40
N GLU A 15 -15.93 -58.56 27.59
CA GLU A 15 -14.68 -58.40 26.86
C GLU A 15 -14.75 -59.05 25.47
N GLY A 16 -13.91 -58.58 24.54
CA GLY A 16 -13.74 -59.15 23.20
C GLY A 16 -12.61 -58.50 22.38
N SER A 17 -11.37 -58.85 22.74
CA SER A 17 -10.14 -59.03 21.93
C SER A 17 -9.81 -58.14 20.70
N PRO A 18 -8.61 -57.52 20.61
CA PRO A 18 -7.96 -57.06 19.37
C PRO A 18 -6.88 -58.10 18.91
N PRO A 19 -6.03 -57.92 17.86
CA PRO A 19 -6.06 -57.14 16.60
C PRO A 19 -5.72 -58.07 15.37
N PRO A 20 -5.23 -57.54 14.22
CA PRO A 20 -3.81 -57.81 13.95
C PRO A 20 -3.00 -56.62 13.42
N ARG A 21 -1.72 -56.62 13.80
CA ARG A 21 -0.67 -55.66 13.43
C ARG A 21 -0.15 -55.97 12.02
N HIS A 22 -0.15 -54.99 11.12
CA HIS A 22 0.60 -55.08 9.88
C HIS A 22 2.11 -54.99 10.15
N ARG A 23 2.83 -56.10 9.89
CA ARG A 23 4.29 -56.17 9.87
C ARG A 23 4.82 -55.38 8.67
N CYS A 24 5.53 -54.28 8.92
CA CYS A 24 6.48 -53.73 7.96
C CYS A 24 7.61 -54.76 7.76
N ARG A 25 7.74 -55.31 6.56
CA ARG A 25 8.90 -56.13 6.18
C ARG A 25 10.06 -55.19 5.85
N ALA A 26 11.16 -55.34 6.60
CA ALA A 26 12.47 -54.84 6.20
C ALA A 26 12.95 -55.62 4.95
N ALA A 27 13.41 -54.90 3.94
CA ALA A 27 14.11 -55.46 2.80
C ALA A 27 15.64 -55.26 2.97
N PRO A 28 16.48 -56.20 2.49
CA PRO A 28 17.90 -56.34 2.85
C PRO A 28 18.85 -55.38 2.10
N PRO A 29 20.12 -55.26 2.55
CA PRO A 29 21.13 -54.41 1.93
C PRO A 29 21.67 -54.98 0.60
N ALA A 30 22.23 -54.07 -0.21
CA ALA A 30 22.74 -54.24 -1.57
C ALA A 30 23.89 -55.26 -1.72
N PRO A 31 24.12 -55.78 -2.95
CA PRO A 31 25.43 -56.26 -3.35
C PRO A 31 26.16 -55.26 -4.27
N ALA A 32 27.44 -55.08 -3.97
CA ALA A 32 28.43 -54.38 -4.77
C ALA A 32 28.96 -55.29 -5.92
N LEU A 33 29.09 -54.73 -7.13
CA LEU A 33 30.02 -55.14 -8.18
C LEU A 33 30.52 -53.85 -8.85
N LEU A 34 31.71 -53.36 -8.46
CA LEU A 34 32.98 -53.47 -9.21
C LEU A 34 32.89 -52.89 -10.64
N ARG A 35 33.49 -51.71 -10.87
CA ARG A 35 34.82 -51.54 -11.52
C ARG A 35 34.81 -52.17 -12.93
N THR A 36 34.87 -51.46 -14.04
CA THR A 36 35.80 -50.41 -14.53
C THR A 36 35.25 -49.97 -15.90
N LEU A 37 35.39 -48.71 -16.34
CA LEU A 37 36.50 -48.31 -17.20
C LEU A 37 36.66 -46.78 -17.16
N ARG A 38 37.86 -46.36 -16.77
CA ARG A 38 38.42 -45.03 -17.03
C ARG A 38 38.77 -44.93 -18.51
N SER A 39 38.33 -43.86 -19.17
CA SER A 39 39.11 -43.12 -20.19
C SER A 39 38.31 -41.88 -20.54
N ALA A 40 38.63 -40.74 -19.93
CA ALA A 40 39.58 -39.77 -20.48
C ALA A 40 38.88 -38.78 -21.43
N VAL A 41 38.27 -37.74 -20.85
CA VAL A 41 38.36 -36.38 -21.39
C VAL A 41 38.51 -35.44 -20.19
N SER A 42 39.75 -35.26 -19.78
CA SER A 42 40.18 -34.08 -19.02
C SER A 42 40.29 -32.94 -20.02
N ALA A 43 39.28 -32.08 -20.08
CA ALA A 43 39.40 -30.76 -20.69
C ALA A 43 39.13 -29.72 -19.60
N TYR A 44 40.20 -29.02 -19.26
CA TYR A 44 40.28 -27.90 -18.35
C TYR A 44 39.16 -26.88 -18.58
N ILE A 45 38.33 -26.65 -17.57
CA ILE A 45 37.70 -25.34 -17.34
C ILE A 45 37.70 -25.10 -15.82
N THR A 46 38.85 -24.65 -15.31
CA THR A 46 38.88 -23.78 -14.14
C THR A 46 38.23 -22.46 -14.57
N VAL A 47 36.94 -22.29 -14.27
CA VAL A 47 36.32 -20.96 -14.21
C VAL A 47 35.92 -20.78 -12.77
N CYS A 48 36.78 -20.03 -12.07
CA CYS A 48 36.42 -19.05 -11.05
C CYS A 48 34.92 -18.98 -10.75
N GLU A 49 34.52 -19.36 -9.53
CA GLU A 49 33.33 -18.81 -8.89
C GLU A 49 33.53 -17.29 -8.78
N MET A 50 33.18 -16.58 -9.85
CA MET A 50 32.87 -15.16 -9.76
C MET A 50 31.42 -15.09 -9.33
N GLU A 51 31.22 -14.58 -8.12
CA GLU A 51 29.96 -14.04 -7.65
C GLU A 51 29.30 -13.27 -8.81
N LEU A 52 28.08 -13.66 -9.18
CA LEU A 52 27.20 -12.85 -10.01
C LEU A 52 26.34 -12.00 -9.05
N PRO A 53 26.71 -10.76 -8.69
CA PRO A 53 25.94 -9.97 -7.74
C PRO A 53 24.78 -9.23 -8.42
N ASN A 54 24.19 -9.75 -9.49
CA ASN A 54 23.02 -9.14 -10.13
C ASN A 54 22.20 -10.21 -10.85
N ALA A 55 21.25 -10.82 -10.14
CA ALA A 55 20.25 -11.68 -10.77
C ALA A 55 19.34 -10.82 -11.65
N PHE A 56 19.67 -10.70 -12.93
CA PHE A 56 18.77 -10.15 -13.95
C PHE A 56 17.68 -11.19 -14.21
N VAL A 57 16.58 -11.11 -13.46
CA VAL A 57 15.42 -11.96 -13.70
C VAL A 57 14.76 -11.50 -15.00
N LEU A 58 15.08 -12.18 -16.11
CA LEU A 58 14.37 -12.02 -17.37
C LEU A 58 12.97 -12.63 -17.22
N HIS A 59 12.00 -11.78 -16.86
CA HIS A 59 10.60 -12.16 -16.85
C HIS A 59 10.12 -12.35 -18.29
N LEU A 60 9.44 -13.48 -18.56
CA LEU A 60 8.69 -13.68 -19.80
C LEU A 60 7.80 -12.45 -20.02
N GLN A 61 7.99 -11.84 -21.18
CA GLN A 61 7.46 -10.54 -21.58
C GLN A 61 5.93 -10.60 -21.63
N LYS A 62 5.28 -10.44 -20.46
CA LYS A 62 3.88 -10.04 -20.40
C LYS A 62 3.79 -8.74 -21.21
N PHE A 63 2.84 -8.64 -22.13
CA PHE A 63 2.58 -7.42 -22.91
C PHE A 63 2.62 -6.22 -21.96
N GLY A 64 3.73 -5.48 -22.00
CA GLY A 64 3.96 -4.37 -21.10
C GLY A 64 3.00 -3.26 -21.49
N PHE A 65 1.89 -3.13 -20.76
CA PHE A 65 1.08 -1.93 -20.85
C PHE A 65 1.93 -0.78 -20.29
N SER A 66 2.46 0.04 -21.18
CA SER A 66 3.09 1.31 -20.81
C SER A 66 1.99 2.24 -20.29
N TYR A 67 1.69 2.20 -19.00
CA TYR A 67 0.77 3.15 -18.39
C TYR A 67 1.47 4.50 -18.19
N ARG A 68 0.73 5.58 -18.46
CA ARG A 68 1.23 6.95 -18.26
C ARG A 68 0.75 7.44 -16.90
N PHE A 69 1.68 7.86 -16.04
CA PHE A 69 1.34 8.48 -14.76
C PHE A 69 1.47 10.00 -14.87
N LEU A 70 0.36 10.72 -14.66
CA LEU A 70 0.36 12.16 -14.43
C LEU A 70 0.01 12.43 -12.97
N SER A 71 0.86 13.20 -12.29
CA SER A 71 0.61 13.51 -10.88
C SER A 71 -0.59 14.49 -10.72
N PRO A 72 -1.48 14.28 -9.73
CA PRO A 72 -2.76 14.98 -9.63
C PRO A 72 -2.66 16.50 -9.40
N GLU A 73 -1.53 17.00 -8.93
CA GLU A 73 -1.25 18.43 -8.72
C GLU A 73 -1.07 19.22 -10.01
N PHE A 74 -0.73 18.57 -11.13
CA PHE A 74 -0.61 19.22 -12.43
C PHE A 74 -1.97 19.59 -13.04
N ILE A 75 -3.02 18.85 -12.68
CA ILE A 75 -4.38 19.05 -13.20
C ILE A 75 -5.00 20.28 -12.48
N PRO A 76 -5.23 21.40 -13.19
CA PRO A 76 -5.77 22.61 -12.57
C PRO A 76 -7.21 22.38 -12.08
N PRO A 77 -7.66 23.10 -11.04
CA PRO A 77 -9.06 23.05 -10.62
C PRO A 77 -9.96 23.74 -11.65
N ARG A 78 -11.23 23.32 -11.72
CA ARG A 78 -12.26 24.00 -12.51
C ARG A 78 -12.42 25.45 -12.02
N GLY A 79 -12.14 26.42 -12.88
CA GLY A 79 -12.17 27.85 -12.54
C GLY A 79 -12.00 28.75 -13.77
N ARG A 80 -11.98 30.07 -13.55
CA ARG A 80 -11.84 31.10 -14.60
C ARG A 80 -10.46 31.77 -14.62
N THR A 81 -9.49 31.17 -13.95
CA THR A 81 -8.11 31.67 -13.90
C THR A 81 -7.46 31.56 -15.27
N ASP A 82 -6.64 32.55 -15.62
CA ASP A 82 -5.90 32.57 -16.88
C ASP A 82 -4.99 31.33 -17.02
N PRO A 83 -5.07 30.58 -18.14
CA PRO A 83 -4.17 29.46 -18.44
C PRO A 83 -2.67 29.79 -18.34
N LEU A 84 -2.26 31.04 -18.59
CA LEU A 84 -0.87 31.47 -18.48
C LEU A 84 -0.31 31.25 -17.07
N LYS A 85 -1.11 31.48 -16.04
CA LYS A 85 -0.71 31.24 -14.65
C LYS A 85 -0.30 29.77 -14.45
N PHE A 86 -1.13 28.84 -14.92
CA PHE A 86 -0.86 27.41 -14.79
C PHE A 86 0.31 26.96 -15.66
N TYR A 87 0.55 27.61 -16.79
CA TYR A 87 1.75 27.33 -17.60
C TYR A 87 3.03 27.71 -16.86
N ILE A 88 3.10 28.92 -16.31
CA ILE A 88 4.26 29.39 -15.52
C ILE A 88 4.48 28.49 -14.30
N GLU A 89 3.41 28.21 -13.54
CA GLU A 89 3.48 27.37 -12.35
C GLU A 89 3.98 25.95 -12.67
N ARG A 90 3.53 25.35 -13.77
CA ARG A 90 3.99 24.03 -14.22
C ARG A 90 5.45 24.04 -14.66
N LYS A 91 5.90 25.10 -15.33
CA LYS A 91 7.30 25.27 -15.70
C LYS A 91 8.20 25.24 -14.46
N ASP A 92 7.84 25.98 -13.42
CA ASP A 92 8.59 26.02 -12.16
C ASP A 92 8.57 24.66 -11.44
N MET A 93 7.42 23.98 -11.43
CA MET A 93 7.30 22.61 -10.90
C MET A 93 8.22 21.61 -11.61
N ILE A 94 8.31 21.68 -12.94
CA ILE A 94 9.17 20.79 -13.74
C ILE A 94 10.65 21.09 -13.46
N GLN A 95 11.03 22.37 -13.40
CA GLN A 95 12.38 22.78 -13.03
C GLN A 95 12.78 22.24 -11.66
N ARG A 96 11.89 22.31 -10.67
CA ARG A 96 12.14 21.72 -9.35
C ARG A 96 12.31 20.20 -9.42
N ARG A 97 11.51 19.51 -10.25
CA ARG A 97 11.62 18.04 -10.44
C ARG A 97 12.91 17.59 -11.12
N LYS A 98 13.51 18.43 -11.97
CA LYS A 98 14.83 18.14 -12.56
C LYS A 98 15.92 18.05 -11.49
N VAL A 99 15.81 18.87 -10.43
CA VAL A 99 16.75 18.86 -9.30
C VAL A 99 16.38 17.80 -8.27
N PHE A 100 15.08 17.55 -8.07
CA PHE A 100 14.56 16.68 -7.03
C PHE A 100 13.59 15.65 -7.58
N ASN A 101 13.98 14.37 -7.53
CA ASN A 101 13.14 13.29 -8.02
C ASN A 101 11.94 13.08 -7.09
N ILE A 102 10.73 13.28 -7.63
CA ILE A 102 9.47 13.01 -6.94
C ILE A 102 8.92 11.70 -7.48
N PRO A 103 8.89 10.62 -6.68
CA PRO A 103 8.40 9.33 -7.15
C PRO A 103 6.87 9.31 -7.33
N GLU A 104 6.39 8.33 -8.06
CA GLU A 104 4.96 8.01 -8.14
C GLU A 104 4.49 7.38 -6.81
N PHE A 105 3.40 7.91 -6.25
CA PHE A 105 2.75 7.34 -5.07
C PHE A 105 1.27 7.70 -5.02
N TYR A 106 0.50 6.92 -4.27
CA TYR A 106 -0.94 7.11 -4.14
C TYR A 106 -1.36 7.23 -2.68
N VAL A 107 -2.62 7.56 -2.47
CA VAL A 107 -3.22 7.48 -1.14
C VAL A 107 -3.30 6.01 -0.72
N GLY A 108 -2.74 5.72 0.45
CA GLY A 108 -2.52 4.36 0.95
C GLY A 108 -1.09 3.85 0.83
N SER A 109 -0.24 4.49 0.03
CA SER A 109 1.18 4.12 -0.07
C SER A 109 1.94 4.52 1.21
N ILE A 110 2.97 3.73 1.56
CA ILE A 110 3.85 4.00 2.72
C ILE A 110 5.08 4.74 2.20
N LEU A 111 5.35 5.91 2.77
CA LEU A 111 6.44 6.79 2.38
C LEU A 111 7.39 7.01 3.55
N ALA A 112 8.66 7.21 3.23
CA ALA A 112 9.64 7.80 4.11
C ALA A 112 10.10 9.15 3.55
N VAL A 113 9.94 10.21 4.34
CA VAL A 113 10.31 11.57 3.93
C VAL A 113 11.42 12.05 4.82
N THR A 114 12.52 12.48 4.21
CA THR A 114 13.65 13.11 4.89
C THR A 114 13.59 14.61 4.64
N THR A 115 13.51 15.39 5.72
CA THR A 115 13.45 16.85 5.67
C THR A 115 14.61 17.48 6.43
N ALA A 116 15.12 18.60 5.94
CA ALA A 116 16.10 19.42 6.63
C ALA A 116 15.41 20.20 7.76
N ASN A 117 15.84 19.96 9.00
CA ASN A 117 15.33 20.66 10.17
C ASN A 117 16.52 21.22 10.98
N PRO A 118 16.69 22.54 11.08
CA PRO A 118 17.84 23.15 11.75
C PRO A 118 17.92 22.84 13.25
N TYR A 119 16.80 22.46 13.87
CA TYR A 119 16.72 22.17 15.31
C TYR A 119 16.91 20.69 15.64
N ALA A 120 16.89 19.80 14.64
CA ALA A 120 17.15 18.39 14.86
C ALA A 120 18.64 18.13 15.04
N SER A 121 19.00 17.13 15.85
CA SER A 121 20.40 16.77 16.16
C SER A 121 21.25 16.59 14.90
N GLU A 122 20.73 15.87 13.90
CA GLU A 122 21.42 15.57 12.65
C GLU A 122 21.13 16.60 11.53
N LYS A 123 20.48 17.73 11.87
CA LYS A 123 19.91 18.71 10.93
C LYS A 123 18.96 18.14 9.88
N ALA A 124 18.64 16.85 9.98
CA ALA A 124 17.69 16.12 9.16
C ALA A 124 16.69 15.41 10.08
N SER A 125 15.48 15.23 9.58
CA SER A 125 14.40 14.52 10.26
C SER A 125 13.74 13.59 9.26
N ARG A 126 13.79 12.29 9.55
CA ARG A 126 13.13 11.24 8.77
C ARG A 126 11.82 10.86 9.43
N PHE A 127 10.74 10.81 8.65
CA PHE A 127 9.44 10.36 9.11
C PHE A 127 8.87 9.32 8.14
N VAL A 128 8.43 8.19 8.69
CA VAL A 128 7.78 7.11 7.94
C VAL A 128 6.31 7.07 8.30
N GLY A 129 5.45 6.94 7.29
CA GLY A 129 4.01 6.81 7.50
C GLY A 129 3.22 6.54 6.23
N ILE A 130 1.93 6.25 6.41
CA ILE A 130 0.99 6.09 5.31
C ILE A 130 0.50 7.44 4.80
N CYS A 131 0.44 7.60 3.47
CA CYS A 131 -0.16 8.77 2.85
C CYS A 131 -1.69 8.70 2.94
N ILE A 132 -2.29 9.59 3.72
CA ILE A 132 -3.74 9.63 3.98
C ILE A 132 -4.50 10.43 2.95
N GLN A 133 -3.91 11.55 2.54
CA GLN A 133 -4.54 12.50 1.66
C GLN A 133 -3.45 13.19 0.85
N ARG A 134 -3.72 13.36 -0.44
CA ARG A 134 -3.03 14.31 -1.30
C ARG A 134 -3.97 15.49 -1.55
N GLY A 135 -3.46 16.69 -1.37
CA GLY A 135 -4.22 17.94 -1.49
C GLY A 135 -3.40 19.01 -2.19
N GLY A 136 -4.00 20.18 -2.34
CA GLY A 136 -3.37 21.28 -3.06
C GLY A 136 -3.26 21.05 -4.56
N LYS A 137 -2.83 22.10 -5.26
CA LYS A 137 -2.64 22.14 -6.71
C LYS A 137 -1.43 23.01 -7.02
N GLY A 138 -0.75 22.73 -8.13
CA GLY A 138 0.43 23.49 -8.52
C GLY A 138 1.59 23.36 -7.54
N LEU A 139 2.25 24.47 -7.21
CA LEU A 139 3.40 24.49 -6.28
C LEU A 139 2.99 24.21 -4.83
N GLY A 140 1.77 24.57 -4.44
CA GLY A 140 1.22 24.35 -3.11
C GLY A 140 0.64 22.95 -2.89
N ALA A 141 1.12 21.95 -3.63
CA ALA A 141 0.66 20.58 -3.50
C ALA A 141 1.19 19.94 -2.20
N THR A 142 0.30 19.36 -1.42
CA THR A 142 0.60 18.81 -0.10
C THR A 142 0.17 17.36 0.03
N PHE A 143 0.79 16.64 0.94
CA PHE A 143 0.35 15.30 1.34
C PHE A 143 0.53 15.11 2.84
N VAL A 144 -0.39 14.36 3.44
CA VAL A 144 -0.39 14.10 4.88
C VAL A 144 0.06 12.67 5.13
N LEU A 145 1.14 12.52 5.89
CA LEU A 145 1.59 11.23 6.40
C LEU A 145 1.07 11.02 7.81
N ARG A 146 0.62 9.81 8.11
CA ARG A 146 0.25 9.37 9.46
C ARG A 146 1.06 8.16 9.86
N ASN A 147 1.50 8.16 11.12
CA ASN A 147 2.01 6.98 11.78
C ASN A 147 1.64 7.01 13.26
N VAL A 148 1.60 5.86 13.92
CA VAL A 148 1.50 5.75 15.37
C VAL A 148 2.89 5.38 15.89
N ILE A 149 3.49 6.28 16.65
CA ILE A 149 4.82 6.11 17.25
C ILE A 149 4.62 6.14 18.75
N GLU A 150 5.07 5.09 19.46
CA GLU A 150 4.91 4.97 20.91
C GLU A 150 3.45 5.18 21.36
N ASP A 151 2.51 4.53 20.67
CA ASP A 151 1.05 4.63 20.85
C ASP A 151 0.44 6.03 20.67
N GLN A 152 1.25 7.02 20.25
CA GLN A 152 0.79 8.36 19.92
C GLN A 152 0.64 8.52 18.40
N GLY A 153 -0.55 8.92 17.97
CA GLY A 153 -0.83 9.21 16.56
C GLY A 153 -0.19 10.53 16.14
N VAL A 154 0.78 10.48 15.23
CA VAL A 154 1.47 11.63 14.66
C VAL A 154 1.06 11.80 13.20
N GLU A 155 0.74 13.04 12.82
CA GLU A 155 0.47 13.42 11.45
C GLU A 155 1.33 14.60 11.04
N ILE A 156 1.96 14.51 9.87
CA ILE A 156 2.78 15.59 9.31
C ILE A 156 2.30 15.89 7.90
N CYS A 157 2.02 17.16 7.64
CA CYS A 157 1.70 17.67 6.32
C CYS A 157 2.99 18.15 5.64
N TYR A 158 3.34 17.56 4.51
CA TYR A 158 4.49 17.94 3.70
C TYR A 158 4.03 18.64 2.43
N GLU A 159 4.79 19.64 2.01
CA GLU A 159 4.66 20.34 0.72
C GLU A 159 5.60 19.70 -0.30
N LEU A 160 5.08 19.16 -1.41
CA LEU A 160 5.86 18.41 -2.41
C LEU A 160 7.05 19.17 -2.98
N TYR A 161 6.89 20.48 -3.20
CA TYR A 161 7.89 21.32 -3.85
C TYR A 161 8.77 22.10 -2.85
N SER A 162 8.64 21.83 -1.55
CA SER A 162 9.42 22.54 -0.54
C SER A 162 10.93 22.27 -0.73
N PRO A 163 11.79 23.31 -0.63
CA PRO A 163 13.24 23.15 -0.71
C PRO A 163 13.82 22.43 0.51
N ARG A 164 13.05 22.32 1.61
CA ARG A 164 13.49 21.62 2.82
C ARG A 164 13.46 20.09 2.68
N ILE A 165 12.69 19.57 1.72
CA ILE A 165 12.63 18.12 1.49
C ILE A 165 13.90 17.69 0.76
N GLN A 166 14.61 16.73 1.35
CA GLN A 166 15.84 16.18 0.81
C GLN A 166 15.58 14.92 -0.01
N ALA A 167 14.70 14.04 0.47
CA ALA A 167 14.35 12.78 -0.18
C ALA A 167 12.91 12.38 0.13
N ILE A 168 12.21 11.81 -0.87
CA ILE A 168 10.95 11.09 -0.70
C ILE A 168 11.19 9.67 -1.21
N GLU A 169 11.18 8.71 -0.31
CA GLU A 169 11.32 7.29 -0.62
C GLU A 169 9.95 6.61 -0.51
N VAL A 170 9.59 5.81 -1.53
CA VAL A 170 8.39 4.97 -1.47
C VAL A 170 8.80 3.62 -0.88
N LEU A 171 8.36 3.33 0.34
CA LEU A 171 8.63 2.05 0.99
C LEU A 171 7.69 0.97 0.48
N LYS A 172 6.42 1.30 0.28
CA LYS A 172 5.42 0.37 -0.25
C LYS A 172 4.44 1.12 -1.13
N LEU A 173 4.46 0.79 -2.42
CA LEU A 173 3.51 1.33 -3.38
C LEU A 173 2.22 0.49 -3.35
N GLU A 174 1.15 1.07 -2.82
CA GLU A 174 -0.18 0.45 -2.84
C GLU A 174 -1.28 1.52 -2.97
N LYS A 175 -2.39 1.12 -3.58
CA LYS A 175 -3.65 1.89 -3.60
C LYS A 175 -4.62 1.32 -2.58
N ARG A 176 -5.51 2.16 -2.06
CA ARG A 176 -6.68 1.73 -1.27
C ARG A 176 -7.95 1.89 -2.09
N LEU A 177 -9.08 1.42 -1.54
CA LEU A 177 -10.40 1.58 -2.16
C LEU A 177 -10.89 3.03 -2.17
N ASP A 178 -10.38 3.84 -1.24
CA ASP A 178 -10.78 5.23 -1.04
C ASP A 178 -9.61 6.17 -1.36
N ASP A 179 -9.94 7.32 -1.95
CA ASP A 179 -8.96 8.37 -2.26
C ASP A 179 -8.57 9.21 -1.03
N ASN A 180 -9.26 9.04 0.10
CA ASN A 180 -9.02 9.79 1.33
C ASN A 180 -9.20 8.90 2.57
N LEU A 181 -8.11 8.68 3.31
CA LEU A 181 -8.06 7.79 4.47
C LEU A 181 -8.19 8.52 5.81
N MET A 182 -8.77 9.73 5.84
CA MET A 182 -8.87 10.55 7.06
C MET A 182 -9.65 9.85 8.20
N TYR A 183 -10.41 8.82 7.88
CA TYR A 183 -11.09 7.96 8.86
C TYR A 183 -10.12 7.12 9.70
N LEU A 184 -8.85 6.96 9.32
CA LEU A 184 -7.82 6.26 10.10
C LEU A 184 -7.56 6.90 11.49
N ARG A 185 -7.97 8.16 11.70
CA ARG A 185 -7.96 8.81 13.02
C ARG A 185 -8.90 8.14 14.02
N ASP A 186 -10.06 7.70 13.53
CA ASP A 186 -11.12 7.07 14.31
C ASP A 186 -11.06 5.53 14.23
N ALA A 187 -10.15 4.99 13.43
CA ALA A 187 -9.89 3.55 13.32
C ALA A 187 -9.06 3.01 14.48
N LEU A 188 -8.99 1.68 14.61
CA LEU A 188 -8.04 1.04 15.53
C LEU A 188 -6.60 1.42 15.18
N PRO A 189 -5.71 1.61 16.19
CA PRO A 189 -4.31 2.01 15.96
C PRO A 189 -3.52 1.04 15.07
N GLU A 190 -3.85 -0.25 15.10
CA GLU A 190 -3.21 -1.30 14.30
C GLU A 190 -3.11 -0.97 12.81
N TYR A 191 -4.14 -0.32 12.24
CA TYR A 191 -4.17 0.03 10.82
C TYR A 191 -3.33 1.27 10.46
N SER A 192 -2.90 2.03 11.46
CA SER A 192 -2.08 3.24 11.30
C SER A 192 -0.65 3.08 11.80
N THR A 193 -0.32 1.93 12.40
CA THR A 193 0.99 1.67 13.01
C THR A 193 1.90 1.02 11.98
N PHE A 194 3.01 1.68 11.65
CA PHE A 194 4.01 1.19 10.72
C PHE A 194 5.40 1.28 11.35
N ASP A 195 6.23 0.27 11.08
CA ASP A 195 7.62 0.27 11.53
C ASP A 195 8.40 1.40 10.83
N VAL A 196 9.10 2.20 11.64
CA VAL A 196 9.94 3.31 11.17
C VAL A 196 11.13 2.80 10.36
N ASN A 197 11.60 1.59 10.65
CA ASN A 197 12.75 0.97 9.99
C ASN A 197 12.36 -0.01 8.88
N MET A 198 11.12 0.08 8.38
CA MET A 198 10.64 -0.75 7.27
C MET A 198 11.52 -0.59 6.02
N LYS A 199 11.93 -1.70 5.44
CA LYS A 199 12.68 -1.74 4.17
C LYS A 199 11.73 -1.53 2.97
N PRO A 200 12.20 -0.89 1.89
CA PRO A 200 11.40 -0.69 0.70
C PRO A 200 11.11 -2.03 -0.01
N VAL A 201 9.86 -2.22 -0.39
CA VAL A 201 9.38 -3.35 -1.20
C VAL A 201 9.53 -2.97 -2.67
N SER A 202 10.33 -3.72 -3.42
CA SER A 202 10.55 -3.50 -4.84
C SER A 202 9.26 -3.74 -5.64
N HIS A 203 8.95 -2.84 -6.59
CA HIS A 203 7.86 -2.97 -7.54
C HIS A 203 8.44 -2.86 -8.96
N LEU A 204 7.98 -3.72 -9.89
CA LEU A 204 8.40 -3.67 -11.29
C LEU A 204 7.63 -2.58 -12.01
N GLU A 205 8.29 -1.73 -12.81
CA GLU A 205 7.68 -0.56 -13.46
C GLU A 205 6.52 -0.90 -14.42
N HIS A 206 6.47 -2.13 -14.95
CA HIS A 206 5.46 -2.57 -15.90
C HIS A 206 4.29 -3.34 -15.25
N GLU A 207 4.29 -3.47 -13.93
CA GLU A 207 3.21 -4.12 -13.21
C GLU A 207 2.12 -3.11 -12.82
N GLU A 208 0.86 -3.55 -12.82
CA GLU A 208 -0.24 -2.72 -12.32
C GLU A 208 -0.11 -2.54 -10.81
N ILE A 209 -0.40 -1.32 -10.37
CA ILE A 209 -0.24 -0.97 -8.96
C ILE A 209 -1.25 -1.76 -8.11
N PRO A 210 -0.79 -2.50 -7.09
CA PRO A 210 -1.66 -3.35 -6.30
C PRO A 210 -2.67 -2.52 -5.49
N VAL A 211 -3.94 -2.90 -5.58
CA VAL A 211 -5.04 -2.30 -4.81
C VAL A 211 -5.33 -3.15 -3.57
N ASN A 212 -5.01 -2.62 -2.41
CA ASN A 212 -5.29 -3.25 -1.12
C ASN A 212 -6.77 -3.04 -0.74
N LYS A 213 -7.54 -4.13 -0.74
CA LYS A 213 -8.99 -4.15 -0.45
C LYS A 213 -9.31 -4.34 1.04
N LEU A 214 -8.31 -4.24 1.93
CA LEU A 214 -8.48 -4.40 3.37
C LEU A 214 -9.51 -3.39 3.90
N GLN A 215 -10.52 -3.91 4.60
CA GLN A 215 -11.50 -3.11 5.32
C GLN A 215 -11.06 -2.87 6.77
N VAL A 216 -11.21 -1.63 7.21
CA VAL A 216 -10.78 -1.15 8.51
C VAL A 216 -11.91 -1.25 9.54
N ARG A 217 -11.56 -1.65 10.77
CA ARG A 217 -12.46 -1.60 11.93
C ARG A 217 -12.30 -0.28 12.68
N MET A 218 -13.44 0.31 13.04
CA MET A 218 -13.51 1.60 13.72
C MET A 218 -13.51 1.44 15.24
N LYS A 219 -13.07 2.48 15.96
CA LYS A 219 -13.29 2.61 17.41
C LYS A 219 -14.80 2.74 17.71
N PRO A 220 -15.25 2.53 18.96
CA PRO A 220 -16.60 2.91 19.35
C PRO A 220 -16.83 4.41 19.17
N LYS A 221 -18.08 4.81 18.93
CA LYS A 221 -18.48 6.24 18.84
C LYS A 221 -18.21 6.97 20.18
N PRO A 222 -17.98 8.29 20.19
CA PRO A 222 -18.07 9.24 19.07
C PRO A 222 -16.81 9.30 18.18
N TRP A 223 -17.02 9.51 16.88
CA TRP A 223 -15.96 9.71 15.89
C TRP A 223 -15.79 11.19 15.54
N SER A 224 -14.64 11.55 14.96
CA SER A 224 -14.35 12.90 14.48
C SER A 224 -15.32 13.38 13.41
N LYS A 225 -15.78 12.48 12.52
CA LYS A 225 -16.77 12.76 11.49
C LYS A 225 -17.79 11.62 11.39
N ARG A 226 -18.94 11.93 10.77
CA ARG A 226 -20.00 10.96 10.50
C ARG A 226 -19.70 10.21 9.20
N TRP A 227 -18.72 9.32 9.26
CA TRP A 227 -18.23 8.54 8.11
C TRP A 227 -19.29 7.63 7.49
N GLU A 228 -20.33 7.25 8.24
CA GLU A 228 -21.46 6.44 7.76
C GLU A 228 -22.33 7.16 6.71
N ARG A 229 -22.14 8.46 6.51
CA ARG A 229 -22.96 9.24 5.58
C ARG A 229 -22.56 8.98 4.12
N PRO A 230 -23.54 8.80 3.20
CA PRO A 230 -23.28 8.61 1.77
C PRO A 230 -22.42 9.69 1.11
N LYS A 231 -22.41 10.92 1.65
CA LYS A 231 -21.59 12.05 1.17
C LYS A 231 -20.11 11.69 1.03
N TYR A 232 -19.56 10.86 1.91
CA TYR A 232 -18.14 10.50 1.89
C TYR A 232 -17.81 9.36 0.93
N ASN A 233 -18.81 8.55 0.54
CA ASN A 233 -18.66 7.40 -0.37
C ASN A 233 -17.49 6.47 0.00
N ILE A 234 -17.33 6.15 1.29
CA ILE A 234 -16.23 5.33 1.80
C ILE A 234 -16.57 3.84 1.66
N LYS A 235 -15.69 3.09 1.01
CA LYS A 235 -15.78 1.64 0.79
C LYS A 235 -14.83 0.84 1.70
N GLY A 236 -13.80 1.49 2.24
CA GLY A 236 -12.78 0.87 3.08
C GLY A 236 -13.15 0.67 4.55
N ILE A 237 -14.35 1.06 5.00
CA ILE A 237 -14.80 0.87 6.39
C ILE A 237 -15.78 -0.29 6.47
N LYS A 238 -15.56 -1.19 7.43
CA LYS A 238 -16.57 -2.18 7.84
C LYS A 238 -17.46 -1.57 8.93
N PHE A 239 -18.64 -1.08 8.55
CA PHE A 239 -19.59 -0.49 9.50
C PHE A 239 -20.27 -1.58 10.34
N GLU A 240 -19.82 -1.77 11.58
CA GLU A 240 -20.49 -2.62 12.58
C GLU A 240 -21.53 -1.80 13.35
N LEU A 241 -22.51 -1.25 12.62
CA LEU A 241 -23.57 -0.39 13.16
C LEU A 241 -24.94 -1.09 13.06
N PRO A 242 -25.87 -0.84 14.00
CA PRO A 242 -27.25 -1.30 13.88
C PRO A 242 -27.91 -0.82 12.58
N GLU A 243 -28.78 -1.64 12.00
CA GLU A 243 -29.47 -1.33 10.74
C GLU A 243 -30.26 0.00 10.80
N GLU A 244 -30.84 0.31 11.95
CA GLU A 244 -31.56 1.57 12.17
C GLU A 244 -30.66 2.79 11.91
N LYS A 245 -29.41 2.74 12.39
CA LYS A 245 -28.42 3.81 12.18
C LYS A 245 -28.01 3.93 10.72
N MET A 246 -27.90 2.80 10.01
CA MET A 246 -27.62 2.80 8.58
C MET A 246 -28.78 3.38 7.78
N LYS A 247 -30.03 3.04 8.13
CA LYS A 247 -31.25 3.64 7.55
C LYS A 247 -31.32 5.14 7.80
N GLU A 248 -30.98 5.60 9.01
CA GLU A 248 -30.88 7.03 9.33
C GLU A 248 -29.83 7.74 8.46
N ALA A 249 -28.65 7.16 8.28
CA ALA A 249 -27.60 7.73 7.45
C ALA A 249 -28.02 7.80 5.98
N GLN A 250 -28.73 6.79 5.49
CA GLN A 250 -29.22 6.71 4.11
C GLN A 250 -30.25 7.81 3.77
N LYS A 251 -30.96 8.37 4.77
CA LYS A 251 -31.85 9.53 4.57
C LYS A 251 -31.14 10.76 4.00
N TRP A 252 -29.81 10.87 4.19
CA TRP A 252 -29.00 11.95 3.61
C TRP A 252 -28.40 11.62 2.23
N SER A 253 -28.76 10.48 1.65
CA SER A 253 -28.35 10.15 0.28
C SER A 253 -28.89 11.17 -0.72
N LYS A 254 -28.12 11.41 -1.78
CA LYS A 254 -28.50 12.28 -2.90
C LYS A 254 -28.25 11.53 -4.21
N PRO A 255 -29.12 10.57 -4.58
CA PRO A 255 -28.88 9.70 -5.74
C PRO A 255 -28.71 10.47 -7.05
N TRP A 256 -29.38 11.61 -7.20
CA TRP A 256 -29.27 12.47 -8.39
C TRP A 256 -27.88 13.06 -8.62
N LEU A 257 -27.00 13.06 -7.60
CA LEU A 257 -25.64 13.62 -7.72
C LEU A 257 -24.74 12.81 -8.65
N GLU A 258 -24.96 11.49 -8.73
CA GLU A 258 -24.20 10.59 -9.59
C GLU A 258 -24.52 10.81 -11.08
N PHE A 259 -25.75 11.23 -11.37
CA PHE A 259 -26.23 11.49 -12.73
C PHE A 259 -26.11 12.97 -13.15
N ASP A 260 -25.51 13.81 -12.32
CA ASP A 260 -25.31 15.24 -12.60
C ASP A 260 -24.10 15.45 -13.52
N MET A 261 -24.30 15.22 -14.81
CA MET A 261 -23.25 15.32 -15.84
C MET A 261 -22.63 16.73 -15.93
N LEU A 262 -23.35 17.79 -15.55
CA LEU A 262 -22.82 19.17 -15.59
C LEU A 262 -21.75 19.42 -14.52
N ARG A 263 -21.78 18.61 -13.44
CA ARG A 263 -20.79 18.70 -12.37
C ARG A 263 -19.46 18.04 -12.74
N GLU A 264 -19.49 17.07 -13.64
CA GLU A 264 -18.30 16.36 -14.10
C GLU A 264 -17.26 17.33 -14.68
N TYR A 265 -15.98 17.05 -14.44
CA TYR A 265 -14.87 17.86 -14.91
C TYR A 265 -14.03 17.02 -15.87
N ASP A 266 -14.37 17.09 -17.17
CA ASP A 266 -13.59 16.45 -18.22
C ASP A 266 -12.22 17.13 -18.35
N THR A 267 -11.18 16.36 -18.05
CA THR A 267 -9.78 16.80 -18.01
C THR A 267 -8.96 16.20 -19.14
N SER A 268 -9.51 15.33 -19.98
CA SER A 268 -8.80 14.61 -21.05
C SER A 268 -7.92 15.52 -21.92
N LYS A 269 -8.51 16.56 -22.52
CA LYS A 269 -7.80 17.54 -23.36
C LYS A 269 -6.74 18.33 -22.58
N ILE A 270 -7.00 18.60 -21.31
CA ILE A 270 -6.10 19.36 -20.44
C ILE A 270 -4.89 18.48 -20.09
N GLU A 271 -5.11 17.21 -19.75
CA GLU A 271 -4.07 16.23 -19.46
C GLU A 271 -3.17 15.99 -20.67
N GLU A 272 -3.73 15.80 -21.87
CA GLU A 272 -2.95 15.65 -23.10
C GLU A 272 -2.05 16.86 -23.36
N LYS A 273 -2.58 18.08 -23.15
CA LYS A 273 -1.81 19.32 -23.29
C LYS A 273 -0.69 19.39 -22.25
N ILE A 274 -0.99 19.13 -20.98
CA ILE A 274 0.00 19.12 -19.90
C ILE A 274 1.09 18.11 -20.20
N TRP A 275 0.74 16.92 -20.68
CA TRP A 275 1.69 15.85 -20.93
C TRP A 275 2.67 16.21 -22.05
N LYS A 276 2.20 16.85 -23.13
CA LYS A 276 3.07 17.41 -24.18
C LYS A 276 4.05 18.43 -23.61
N GLU A 277 3.56 19.38 -22.83
CA GLU A 277 4.39 20.43 -22.22
C GLU A 277 5.43 19.85 -21.24
N VAL A 278 5.06 18.89 -20.39
CA VAL A 278 5.98 18.21 -19.47
C VAL A 278 7.08 17.48 -20.24
N ASN A 279 6.72 16.74 -21.29
CA ASN A 279 7.69 16.02 -22.10
C ASN A 279 8.63 16.95 -22.87
N GLU A 280 8.14 18.08 -23.39
CA GLU A 280 8.97 19.09 -24.04
C GLU A 280 9.96 19.72 -23.07
N GLU A 281 9.50 20.09 -21.87
CA GLU A 281 10.37 20.68 -20.85
C GLU A 281 11.37 19.68 -20.27
N LEU A 282 11.04 18.38 -20.17
CA LEU A 282 11.98 17.33 -19.76
C LEU A 282 13.06 17.04 -20.80
N LYS A 283 12.77 17.26 -22.10
CA LYS A 283 13.73 17.11 -23.19
C LYS A 283 14.71 18.28 -23.31
N LYS A 284 14.34 19.45 -22.82
CA LYS A 284 15.20 20.65 -22.75
C LYS A 284 16.21 20.53 -21.62
#